data_AF-A0A945U4W0-F1
#
_entry.id   AF-A0A945U4W0-F1
#
_cell.length_a   1.000
_cell.length_b   1.000
_cell.length_c   1.000
_cell.angle_alpha   90.00
_cell.angle_beta   90.00
_cell.angle_gamma   90.00
#
_symmetry.space_group_name_H-M   'P 1'
#
loop_
_entity.id
_entity.type
_entity.pdbx_description
1 polymer ?
#
loop_
_entity_poly.entity_id
_entity_poly.type
_entity_poly.pdbx_seq_one_letter_code
_entity_poly.pdbx_strand_id
1 'polypeptide(L)'
;QPFQSIEIMWEMGGVLLDFIDKENIKPHALYRLIYGKSEGSTNIGQKSYITREFQGRCVRIHKIFNVKKDIQSQLHSLKSFTSFRECMPFFDNPKYMFKDKDRQDLLDLLNSEKTPTELLVLIRKLQFKKIGIKNDRKQRLNDFENEKQVFIDFYNYCYSLIKLKNFKEASKGIDKKYYELISKNTSALCKDGYKFYQFDIPSESSELEQKYGELISYFVSKNTNKEVRRFRKIIPPERISRLAEMLYSLTNSSSYNML
;
A
#
# COMPACT_ATOMS: atom_id res chain seq x y z
N GLN A 1 -28.59 -16.44 -0.75
CA GLN A 1 -28.70 -15.48 0.38
C GLN A 1 -27.31 -15.23 0.96
N PRO A 2 -26.95 -13.99 1.35
CA PRO A 2 -25.61 -13.65 1.86
C PRO A 2 -25.10 -14.52 3.01
N PHE A 3 -25.98 -15.02 3.89
CA PHE A 3 -25.59 -15.92 4.99
C PHE A 3 -24.99 -17.24 4.48
N GLN A 4 -25.39 -17.76 3.32
CA GLN A 4 -24.83 -18.99 2.73
C GLN A 4 -23.35 -18.81 2.37
N SER A 5 -22.98 -17.62 1.90
CA SER A 5 -21.56 -17.30 1.67
C SER A 5 -20.77 -17.28 2.97
N ILE A 6 -21.38 -16.80 4.06
CA ILE A 6 -20.75 -16.79 5.40
C ILE A 6 -20.59 -18.22 5.92
N GLU A 7 -21.57 -19.11 5.69
CA GLU A 7 -21.48 -20.53 6.01
C GLU A 7 -20.33 -21.24 5.30
N ILE A 8 -20.14 -20.99 4.00
CA ILE A 8 -19.00 -21.52 3.25
C ILE A 8 -17.68 -20.98 3.81
N MET A 9 -17.61 -19.68 4.09
CA MET A 9 -16.43 -19.07 4.71
C MET A 9 -16.15 -19.62 6.11
N TRP A 10 -17.17 -20.00 6.86
CA TRP A 10 -17.05 -20.64 8.17
C TRP A 10 -16.40 -22.02 8.05
N GLU A 11 -16.81 -22.83 7.08
CA GLU A 11 -16.21 -24.15 6.82
C GLU A 11 -14.75 -24.02 6.39
N MET A 12 -14.46 -23.10 5.47
CA MET A 12 -13.09 -22.81 5.06
C MET A 12 -12.23 -22.32 6.22
N GLY A 13 -12.82 -21.56 7.15
CA GLY A 13 -12.15 -21.10 8.36
C GLY A 13 -11.77 -22.25 9.28
N GLY A 14 -12.62 -23.27 9.39
CA GLY A 14 -12.34 -24.51 10.14
C GLY A 14 -11.17 -25.26 9.53
N VAL A 15 -11.19 -25.53 8.22
CA VAL A 15 -10.08 -26.20 7.51
C VAL A 15 -8.74 -25.47 7.69
N LEU A 16 -8.75 -24.13 7.63
CA LEU A 16 -7.57 -23.32 7.85
C LEU A 16 -7.06 -23.41 9.30
N LEU A 17 -7.97 -23.39 10.28
CA LEU A 17 -7.62 -23.50 11.69
C LEU A 17 -7.08 -24.89 12.04
N ASP A 18 -7.71 -25.95 11.54
CA ASP A 18 -7.24 -27.32 11.75
C ASP A 18 -5.79 -27.48 11.25
N PHE A 19 -5.46 -26.92 10.09
CA PHE A 19 -4.09 -26.94 9.58
C PHE A 19 -3.13 -26.07 10.41
N ILE A 20 -3.58 -24.87 10.81
CA ILE A 20 -2.79 -23.95 11.66
C ILE A 20 -2.40 -24.63 12.98
N ASP A 21 -3.36 -25.29 13.61
CA ASP A 21 -3.20 -25.92 14.91
C ASP A 21 -2.37 -27.20 14.79
N LYS A 22 -2.64 -28.03 13.77
CA LYS A 22 -1.87 -29.26 13.49
C LYS A 22 -0.39 -28.98 13.22
N GLU A 23 -0.10 -27.97 12.42
CA GLU A 23 1.28 -27.64 12.01
C GLU A 23 1.95 -26.62 12.95
N ASN A 24 1.24 -26.14 13.97
CA ASN A 24 1.71 -25.12 14.92
C ASN A 24 2.32 -23.88 14.24
N ILE A 25 1.63 -23.38 13.20
CA ILE A 25 2.09 -22.21 12.44
C ILE A 25 1.25 -20.98 12.73
N LYS A 26 1.85 -19.78 12.70
CA LYS A 26 1.08 -18.54 12.83
C LYS A 26 0.12 -18.39 11.64
N PRO A 27 -1.13 -17.92 11.82
CA PRO A 27 -2.08 -17.78 10.71
C PRO A 27 -1.55 -16.98 9.52
N HIS A 28 -0.85 -15.86 9.78
CA HIS A 28 -0.24 -15.05 8.72
C HIS A 28 0.88 -15.75 7.95
N ALA A 29 1.53 -16.77 8.52
CA ALA A 29 2.49 -17.59 7.79
C ALA A 29 1.77 -18.47 6.78
N LEU A 30 0.72 -19.19 7.21
CA LEU A 30 -0.12 -19.99 6.31
C LEU A 30 -0.69 -19.15 5.17
N TYR A 31 -1.21 -17.96 5.47
CA TYR A 31 -1.82 -17.12 4.44
C TYR A 31 -0.83 -16.70 3.35
N ARG A 32 0.43 -16.48 3.72
CA ARG A 32 1.51 -16.19 2.76
C ARG A 32 1.94 -17.43 2.00
N LEU A 33 1.90 -18.61 2.59
CA LEU A 33 2.19 -19.87 1.91
C LEU A 33 1.16 -20.15 0.80
N ILE A 34 -0.13 -19.92 1.08
CA ILE A 34 -1.22 -20.16 0.12
C ILE A 34 -1.27 -19.06 -0.94
N TYR A 35 -1.29 -17.79 -0.55
CA TYR A 35 -1.47 -16.68 -1.51
C TYR A 35 -0.17 -16.29 -2.22
N GLY A 36 0.94 -16.24 -1.49
CA GLY A 36 2.15 -15.56 -1.91
C GLY A 36 2.10 -14.05 -1.72
N LYS A 37 2.77 -13.31 -2.63
CA LYS A 37 2.93 -11.84 -2.58
C LYS A 37 3.37 -11.33 -1.20
N SER A 38 4.33 -12.02 -0.60
CA SER A 38 5.01 -11.59 0.60
C SER A 38 5.93 -10.41 0.28
N GLU A 39 6.12 -9.52 1.26
CA GLU A 39 7.07 -8.40 1.17
C GLU A 39 8.48 -8.79 1.63
N GLY A 40 8.68 -10.03 2.09
CA GLY A 40 9.98 -10.57 2.51
C GLY A 40 10.70 -11.35 1.40
N SER A 41 11.79 -12.05 1.75
CA SER A 41 12.59 -12.85 0.81
C SER A 41 11.93 -14.15 0.34
N THR A 42 10.91 -14.63 1.05
CA THR A 42 10.18 -15.88 0.75
C THR A 42 8.74 -15.61 0.36
N ASN A 43 8.17 -16.43 -0.55
CA ASN A 43 6.78 -16.33 -1.04
C ASN A 43 6.46 -15.04 -1.81
N ILE A 44 7.40 -14.58 -2.65
CA ILE A 44 7.29 -13.32 -3.41
C ILE A 44 6.26 -13.43 -4.54
N GLY A 45 6.29 -14.53 -5.30
CA GLY A 45 5.34 -14.80 -6.38
C GLY A 45 3.93 -15.10 -5.86
N GLN A 46 2.90 -14.80 -6.66
CA GLN A 46 1.53 -15.24 -6.38
C GLN A 46 1.42 -16.74 -6.66
N LYS A 47 0.88 -17.50 -5.70
CA LYS A 47 0.71 -18.96 -5.83
C LYS A 47 -0.74 -19.38 -6.01
N SER A 48 -1.69 -18.57 -5.54
CA SER A 48 -3.12 -18.83 -5.70
C SER A 48 -3.92 -17.53 -5.80
N TYR A 49 -5.21 -17.67 -6.14
CA TYR A 49 -6.18 -16.57 -6.14
C TYR A 49 -6.90 -16.41 -4.80
N ILE A 50 -6.64 -17.30 -3.83
CA ILE A 50 -7.23 -17.24 -2.49
C ILE A 50 -6.46 -16.19 -1.68
N THR A 51 -6.99 -14.97 -1.64
CA THR A 51 -6.28 -13.83 -1.02
C THR A 51 -6.07 -13.99 0.48
N ARG A 52 -5.00 -13.39 1.02
CA ARG A 52 -4.74 -13.35 2.47
C ARG A 52 -5.90 -12.76 3.27
N GLU A 53 -6.54 -11.73 2.71
CA GLU A 53 -7.72 -11.07 3.29
C GLU A 53 -8.91 -12.03 3.39
N PHE A 54 -9.17 -12.80 2.33
CA PHE A 54 -10.24 -13.79 2.33
C PHE A 54 -9.99 -14.88 3.38
N GLN A 55 -8.77 -15.43 3.44
CA GLN A 55 -8.40 -16.45 4.43
C GLN A 55 -8.55 -15.93 5.86
N GLY A 56 -8.04 -14.72 6.13
CA GLY A 56 -8.20 -14.06 7.42
C GLY A 56 -9.66 -13.85 7.83
N ARG A 57 -10.54 -13.51 6.88
CA ARG A 57 -11.98 -13.40 7.14
C ARG A 57 -12.63 -14.74 7.45
N CYS A 58 -12.28 -15.81 6.72
CA CYS A 58 -12.80 -17.15 6.99
C CYS A 58 -12.48 -17.60 8.42
N VAL A 59 -11.22 -17.47 8.83
CA VAL A 59 -10.79 -17.80 10.20
C VAL A 59 -11.52 -16.95 11.25
N ARG A 60 -11.71 -15.65 11.00
CA ARG A 60 -12.47 -14.78 11.90
C ARG A 60 -13.94 -15.21 12.00
N ILE A 61 -14.59 -15.49 10.88
CA ILE A 61 -15.99 -15.96 10.83
C ILE A 61 -16.14 -17.26 11.62
N HIS A 62 -15.21 -18.21 11.45
CA HIS A 62 -15.22 -19.46 12.22
C HIS A 62 -15.14 -19.23 13.73
N LYS A 63 -14.40 -18.21 14.17
CA LYS A 63 -14.31 -17.83 15.59
C LYS A 63 -15.49 -17.02 16.10
N ILE A 64 -16.23 -16.33 15.22
CA ILE A 64 -17.42 -15.54 15.59
C ILE A 64 -18.60 -16.46 15.92
N PHE A 65 -18.77 -17.54 15.15
CA PHE A 65 -19.87 -18.49 15.28
C PHE A 65 -19.33 -19.85 15.72
N ASN A 66 -19.70 -20.31 16.91
CA ASN A 66 -19.25 -21.63 17.38
C ASN A 66 -19.92 -22.77 16.61
N VAL A 67 -21.16 -22.54 16.16
CA VAL A 67 -21.97 -23.53 15.43
C VAL A 67 -22.39 -22.94 14.10
N LYS A 68 -22.18 -23.67 13.00
CA LYS A 68 -22.57 -23.23 11.65
C LYS A 68 -24.05 -22.80 11.56
N LYS A 69 -24.94 -23.52 12.22
CA LYS A 69 -26.39 -23.23 12.25
C LYS A 69 -26.73 -21.86 12.84
N ASP A 70 -25.86 -21.32 13.70
CA ASP A 70 -26.07 -19.99 14.30
C ASP A 70 -25.96 -18.87 13.27
N ILE A 71 -25.27 -19.12 12.15
CA ILE A 71 -25.12 -18.14 11.07
C ILE A 71 -26.49 -17.87 10.45
N GLN A 72 -27.22 -18.92 10.08
CA GLN A 72 -28.54 -18.77 9.49
C GLN A 72 -29.53 -18.17 10.50
N SER A 73 -29.51 -18.57 11.77
CA SER A 73 -30.44 -18.02 12.77
C SER A 73 -30.17 -16.54 13.06
N GLN A 74 -28.90 -16.16 13.21
CA GLN A 74 -28.51 -14.78 13.54
C GLN A 74 -28.49 -13.84 12.33
N LEU A 75 -28.43 -14.34 11.09
CA LEU A 75 -28.30 -13.54 9.86
C LEU A 75 -29.34 -13.91 8.79
N HIS A 76 -30.52 -14.36 9.22
CA HIS A 76 -31.57 -14.93 8.36
C HIS A 76 -32.05 -13.99 7.24
N SER A 77 -32.07 -12.68 7.46
CA SER A 77 -32.52 -11.67 6.48
C SER A 77 -31.38 -10.73 6.05
N LEU A 78 -30.12 -11.12 6.28
CA LEU A 78 -28.95 -10.33 5.88
C LEU A 78 -28.98 -10.04 4.37
N LYS A 79 -29.05 -8.75 4.00
CA LYS A 79 -29.11 -8.33 2.58
C LYS A 79 -27.75 -8.19 1.90
N SER A 80 -26.65 -8.08 2.66
CA SER A 80 -25.31 -7.92 2.08
C SER A 80 -24.21 -8.46 2.97
N PHE A 81 -23.32 -9.27 2.39
CA PHE A 81 -22.08 -9.71 3.04
C PHE A 81 -21.20 -8.53 3.44
N THR A 82 -21.16 -7.46 2.64
CA THR A 82 -20.35 -6.27 2.92
C THR A 82 -20.77 -5.63 4.24
N SER A 83 -22.07 -5.53 4.51
CA SER A 83 -22.57 -4.98 5.77
C SER A 83 -22.11 -5.82 6.97
N PHE A 84 -22.23 -7.15 6.89
CA PHE A 84 -21.70 -8.04 7.91
C PHE A 84 -20.17 -7.86 8.09
N ARG A 85 -19.42 -7.81 6.97
CA ARG A 85 -17.96 -7.64 6.98
C ARG A 85 -17.53 -6.39 7.75
N GLU A 86 -18.20 -5.27 7.52
CA GLU A 86 -17.90 -4.00 8.21
C GLU A 86 -18.22 -4.08 9.72
N CYS A 87 -19.16 -4.94 10.12
CA CYS A 87 -19.51 -5.17 11.51
C CYS A 87 -18.61 -6.18 12.24
N MET A 88 -17.80 -6.98 11.52
CA MET A 88 -16.95 -8.02 12.13
C MET A 88 -16.16 -7.56 13.37
N PRO A 89 -15.56 -6.35 13.41
CA PRO A 89 -14.86 -5.88 14.62
C PRO A 89 -15.72 -5.86 15.89
N PHE A 90 -17.03 -5.64 15.76
CA PHE A 90 -17.96 -5.66 16.90
C PHE A 90 -18.29 -7.09 17.36
N PHE A 91 -17.94 -8.11 16.59
CA PHE A 91 -18.14 -9.51 16.95
C PHE A 91 -16.88 -10.18 17.51
N ASP A 92 -15.68 -9.80 17.05
CA ASP A 92 -14.46 -10.55 17.35
C ASP A 92 -13.28 -9.74 17.90
N ASN A 93 -13.34 -8.41 17.91
CA ASN A 93 -12.24 -7.61 18.43
C ASN A 93 -12.48 -7.30 19.92
N PRO A 94 -11.66 -7.81 20.86
CA PRO A 94 -11.91 -7.64 22.30
C PRO A 94 -12.04 -6.17 22.75
N LYS A 95 -11.44 -5.23 22.03
CA LYS A 95 -11.49 -3.80 22.35
C LYS A 95 -12.84 -3.16 21.98
N TYR A 96 -13.54 -3.68 20.98
CA TYR A 96 -14.74 -3.07 20.41
C TYR A 96 -15.96 -4.01 20.42
N MET A 97 -15.78 -5.22 20.91
CA MET A 97 -16.78 -6.29 20.90
C MET A 97 -18.06 -5.86 21.63
N PHE A 98 -19.19 -6.00 20.96
CA PHE A 98 -20.49 -5.81 21.54
C PHE A 98 -20.91 -7.06 22.31
N LYS A 99 -21.52 -6.84 23.49
CA LYS A 99 -22.03 -7.89 24.37
C LYS A 99 -23.52 -7.70 24.59
N ASP A 100 -24.20 -8.80 24.89
CA ASP A 100 -25.61 -8.82 25.31
C ASP A 100 -26.50 -7.96 24.39
N LYS A 101 -27.11 -6.90 24.92
CA LYS A 101 -28.00 -6.01 24.20
C LYS A 101 -27.36 -5.32 23.00
N ASP A 102 -26.13 -4.80 23.13
CA ASP A 102 -25.43 -4.14 22.02
C ASP A 102 -25.22 -5.13 20.84
N ARG A 103 -25.01 -6.42 21.15
CA ARG A 103 -24.87 -7.46 20.12
C ARG A 103 -26.21 -7.77 19.47
N GLN A 104 -27.28 -7.87 20.25
CA GLN A 104 -28.62 -8.10 19.70
C GLN A 104 -29.07 -6.94 18.82
N ASP A 105 -28.90 -5.69 19.27
CA ASP A 105 -29.24 -4.49 18.49
C ASP A 105 -28.50 -4.45 17.14
N LEU A 106 -27.24 -4.94 17.11
CA LEU A 106 -26.46 -5.05 15.88
C LEU A 106 -26.99 -6.14 14.94
N LEU A 107 -27.39 -7.29 15.47
CA LEU A 107 -28.00 -8.37 14.69
C LEU A 107 -29.35 -7.94 14.12
N ASP A 108 -30.18 -7.28 14.91
CA ASP A 108 -31.47 -6.74 14.48
C ASP A 108 -31.28 -5.70 13.36
N LEU A 109 -30.25 -4.85 13.49
CA LEU A 109 -29.88 -3.91 12.44
C LEU A 109 -29.44 -4.62 11.15
N LEU A 110 -28.62 -5.67 11.24
CA LEU A 110 -28.15 -6.45 10.09
C LEU A 110 -29.28 -7.23 9.38
N ASN A 111 -30.31 -7.62 10.14
CA ASN A 111 -31.51 -8.31 9.66
C ASN A 111 -32.66 -7.36 9.30
N SER A 112 -32.46 -6.04 9.38
CA SER A 112 -33.51 -5.07 9.10
C SER A 112 -33.84 -4.98 7.61
N GLU A 113 -35.01 -4.40 7.31
CA GLU A 113 -35.45 -4.18 5.93
C GLU A 113 -34.68 -3.08 5.17
N LYS A 114 -33.69 -2.45 5.80
CA LYS A 114 -32.91 -1.37 5.19
C LYS A 114 -32.13 -1.84 3.97
N THR A 115 -31.94 -0.95 3.02
CA THR A 115 -31.10 -1.23 1.86
C THR A 115 -29.62 -1.39 2.28
N PRO A 116 -28.79 -2.12 1.52
CA PRO A 116 -27.36 -2.23 1.82
C PRO A 116 -26.65 -0.88 1.99
N THR A 117 -27.02 0.12 1.21
CA THR A 117 -26.44 1.47 1.26
C THR A 117 -26.77 2.17 2.59
N GLU A 118 -28.04 2.18 3.00
CA GLU A 118 -28.47 2.78 4.27
C GLU A 118 -27.84 2.07 5.47
N LEU A 119 -27.79 0.74 5.41
CA LEU A 119 -27.19 -0.09 6.44
C LEU A 119 -25.69 0.25 6.62
N LEU A 120 -24.95 0.41 5.52
CA LEU A 120 -23.54 0.80 5.57
C LEU A 120 -23.33 2.20 6.17
N VAL A 121 -24.23 3.16 5.91
CA VAL A 121 -24.16 4.49 6.54
C VAL A 121 -24.30 4.38 8.06
N LEU A 122 -25.25 3.57 8.54
CA LEU A 122 -25.47 3.35 9.97
C LEU A 122 -24.27 2.64 10.63
N ILE A 123 -23.74 1.60 9.98
CA ILE A 123 -22.55 0.88 10.47
C ILE A 123 -21.34 1.81 10.57
N ARG A 124 -21.11 2.68 9.58
CA ARG A 124 -20.01 3.66 9.63
C ARG A 124 -20.17 4.66 10.78
N LYS A 125 -21.41 5.08 11.09
CA LYS A 125 -21.68 5.92 12.28
C LYS A 125 -21.35 5.17 13.57
N LEU A 126 -21.69 3.89 13.68
CA LEU A 126 -21.32 3.05 14.83
C LEU A 126 -19.81 2.88 14.95
N GLN A 127 -19.12 2.59 13.85
CA GLN A 127 -17.66 2.49 13.81
C GLN A 127 -17.01 3.80 14.24
N PHE A 128 -17.48 4.94 13.72
CA PHE A 128 -16.96 6.25 14.12
C PHE A 128 -17.12 6.48 15.63
N LYS A 129 -18.31 6.19 16.18
CA LYS A 129 -18.63 6.39 17.60
C LYS A 129 -17.83 5.48 18.54
N LYS A 130 -17.64 4.20 18.19
CA LYS A 130 -17.06 3.18 19.10
C LYS A 130 -15.58 2.89 18.83
N ILE A 131 -15.14 2.93 17.57
CA ILE A 131 -13.76 2.62 17.19
C ILE A 131 -12.90 3.88 17.19
N GLY A 132 -13.44 5.00 16.68
CA GLY A 132 -12.77 6.31 16.70
C GLY A 132 -11.52 6.42 15.83
N ILE A 133 -11.13 5.38 15.10
CA ILE A 133 -9.90 5.38 14.28
C ILE A 133 -10.19 6.06 12.94
N LYS A 134 -9.67 7.28 12.78
CA LYS A 134 -9.45 7.90 11.47
C LYS A 134 -8.10 7.42 10.96
N ASN A 135 -8.07 6.45 10.05
CA ASN A 135 -6.86 6.17 9.28
C ASN A 135 -6.64 7.33 8.31
N ASP A 136 -5.96 8.38 8.76
CA ASP A 136 -5.57 9.45 7.86
C ASP A 136 -4.57 8.86 6.85
N ARG A 137 -4.91 8.93 5.56
CA ARG A 137 -4.03 8.51 4.46
C ARG A 137 -2.70 9.26 4.46
N LYS A 138 -2.59 10.35 5.23
CA LYS A 138 -1.39 11.19 5.42
C LYS A 138 -0.44 10.71 6.53
N GLN A 139 -0.78 9.69 7.31
CA GLN A 139 0.15 9.14 8.31
C GLN A 139 1.49 8.77 7.66
N ARG A 140 2.58 9.34 8.16
CA ARG A 140 3.99 9.20 7.69
C ARG A 140 4.37 9.95 6.40
N LEU A 141 3.56 10.90 5.92
CA LEU A 141 4.03 11.79 4.84
C LEU A 141 5.11 12.77 5.34
N ASN A 142 5.05 13.17 6.61
CA ASN A 142 6.06 14.06 7.22
C ASN A 142 7.46 13.44 7.23
N ASP A 143 7.56 12.10 7.20
CA ASP A 143 8.83 11.36 7.20
C ASP A 143 9.67 11.62 5.94
N PHE A 144 9.11 12.27 4.91
CA PHE A 144 9.75 12.49 3.60
C PHE A 144 9.77 13.97 3.17
N GLU A 145 9.48 14.93 4.06
CA GLU A 145 9.47 16.36 3.68
C GLU A 145 10.87 16.88 3.31
N ASN A 146 11.93 16.36 3.95
CA ASN A 146 13.30 16.72 3.59
C ASN A 146 13.68 16.22 2.18
N GLU A 147 13.37 14.96 1.88
CA GLU A 147 13.61 14.31 0.59
C GLU A 147 12.83 14.98 -0.54
N LYS A 148 11.60 15.41 -0.25
CA LYS A 148 10.77 16.20 -1.15
C LYS A 148 11.42 17.55 -1.46
N GLN A 149 11.95 18.24 -0.46
CA GLN A 149 12.62 19.52 -0.67
C GLN A 149 13.87 19.36 -1.55
N VAL A 150 14.71 18.35 -1.27
CA VAL A 150 15.88 18.01 -2.10
C VAL A 150 15.46 17.72 -3.55
N PHE A 151 14.36 16.98 -3.76
CA PHE A 151 13.83 16.73 -5.10
C PHE A 151 13.41 18.03 -5.81
N ILE A 152 12.67 18.91 -5.12
CA ILE A 152 12.17 20.16 -5.70
C ILE A 152 13.34 21.08 -6.10
N ASP A 153 14.32 21.23 -5.22
CA ASP A 153 15.48 22.09 -5.47
C ASP A 153 16.29 21.59 -6.66
N PHE A 154 16.56 20.29 -6.73
CA PHE A 154 17.28 19.70 -7.85
C PHE A 154 16.46 19.71 -9.16
N TYR A 155 15.14 19.53 -9.08
CA TYR A 155 14.25 19.67 -10.22
C TYR A 155 14.32 21.07 -10.82
N ASN A 156 14.23 22.10 -9.97
CA ASN A 156 14.27 23.49 -10.41
C ASN A 156 15.64 23.87 -10.97
N TYR A 157 16.72 23.33 -10.38
CA TYR A 157 18.07 23.46 -10.93
C TYR A 157 18.14 22.91 -12.36
N CYS A 158 17.79 21.63 -12.57
CA CYS A 158 17.80 21.01 -13.90
C CYS A 158 16.88 21.74 -14.89
N TYR A 159 15.72 22.19 -14.43
CA TYR A 159 14.78 22.96 -15.24
C TYR A 159 15.37 24.30 -15.70
N SER A 160 16.06 25.01 -14.80
CA SER A 160 16.70 26.29 -15.14
C SER A 160 17.82 26.11 -16.19
N LEU A 161 18.65 25.07 -16.03
CA LEU A 161 19.68 24.70 -17.00
C LEU A 161 19.13 24.47 -18.41
N ILE A 162 18.02 23.74 -18.51
CA ILE A 162 17.35 23.45 -19.79
C ILE A 162 16.70 24.71 -20.39
N LYS A 163 16.12 25.57 -19.54
CA LYS A 163 15.43 26.80 -19.97
C LYS A 163 16.38 27.87 -20.52
N LEU A 164 17.65 27.88 -20.13
CA LEU A 164 18.66 28.83 -20.62
C LEU A 164 18.91 28.72 -22.14
N LYS A 165 18.36 27.72 -22.85
CA LYS A 165 18.49 27.46 -24.30
C LYS A 165 19.92 27.23 -24.81
N ASN A 166 20.95 27.39 -23.97
CA ASN A 166 22.33 27.04 -24.29
C ASN A 166 22.73 25.72 -23.61
N PHE A 167 22.19 24.61 -24.11
CA PHE A 167 22.48 23.25 -23.61
C PHE A 167 23.97 22.91 -23.63
N LYS A 168 24.75 23.52 -24.55
CA LYS A 168 26.20 23.34 -24.62
C LYS A 168 26.93 23.96 -23.43
N GLU A 169 26.43 25.04 -22.84
CA GLU A 169 26.99 25.62 -21.62
C GLU A 169 26.47 24.91 -20.38
N ALA A 170 25.18 24.57 -20.34
CA ALA A 170 24.57 23.83 -19.24
C ALA A 170 25.15 22.41 -19.05
N SER A 171 25.75 21.82 -20.09
CA SER A 171 26.39 20.50 -20.04
C SER A 171 27.91 20.55 -19.80
N LYS A 172 28.53 21.74 -19.74
CA LYS A 172 29.94 21.87 -19.38
C LYS A 172 30.12 21.55 -17.89
N GLY A 173 31.04 20.64 -17.59
CA GLY A 173 31.31 20.19 -16.21
C GLY A 173 30.38 19.09 -15.70
N ILE A 174 29.42 18.62 -16.51
CA ILE A 174 28.59 17.46 -16.16
C ILE A 174 29.37 16.18 -16.38
N ASP A 175 29.51 15.36 -15.32
CA ASP A 175 29.89 13.96 -15.47
C ASP A 175 28.73 13.21 -16.13
N LYS A 176 28.89 12.93 -17.43
CA LYS A 176 27.88 12.24 -18.24
C LYS A 176 27.53 10.87 -17.68
N LYS A 177 28.51 10.12 -17.19
CA LYS A 177 28.30 8.76 -16.68
C LYS A 177 27.49 8.80 -15.39
N TYR A 178 27.81 9.74 -14.51
CA TYR A 178 27.05 9.99 -13.28
C TYR A 178 25.60 10.39 -13.60
N TYR A 179 25.39 11.39 -14.46
CA TYR A 179 24.05 11.88 -14.79
C TYR A 179 23.18 10.86 -15.53
N GLU A 180 23.76 10.00 -16.37
CA GLU A 180 23.04 8.89 -17.00
C GLU A 180 22.57 7.86 -15.95
N LEU A 181 23.41 7.54 -14.96
CA LEU A 181 23.04 6.63 -13.87
C LEU A 181 21.99 7.25 -12.96
N ILE A 182 22.14 8.52 -12.61
CA ILE A 182 21.14 9.26 -11.85
C ILE A 182 19.82 9.31 -12.61
N SER A 183 19.82 9.63 -13.91
CA SER A 183 18.60 9.62 -14.74
C SER A 183 17.89 8.26 -14.71
N LYS A 184 18.62 7.16 -14.92
CA LYS A 184 18.07 5.80 -14.87
C LYS A 184 17.49 5.47 -13.49
N ASN A 185 18.19 5.82 -12.42
CA ASN A 185 17.74 5.57 -11.06
C ASN A 185 16.55 6.47 -10.65
N THR A 186 16.52 7.72 -11.08
CA THR A 186 15.37 8.61 -10.93
C THR A 186 14.16 8.03 -11.66
N SER A 187 14.32 7.53 -12.89
CA SER A 187 13.24 6.85 -13.62
C SER A 187 12.75 5.59 -12.90
N ALA A 188 13.66 4.84 -12.25
CA ALA A 188 13.30 3.67 -11.45
C ALA A 188 12.38 3.99 -10.26
N LEU A 189 12.34 5.24 -9.79
CA LEU A 189 11.40 5.66 -8.75
C LEU A 189 9.94 5.75 -9.26
N CYS A 190 9.69 5.85 -10.57
CA CYS A 190 8.34 6.02 -11.14
C CYS A 190 7.45 4.78 -10.95
N LYS A 191 8.02 3.57 -11.03
CA LYS A 191 7.25 2.32 -11.08
C LYS A 191 7.93 1.19 -10.30
N ASP A 192 7.11 0.32 -9.70
CA ASP A 192 7.61 -0.90 -9.09
C ASP A 192 8.19 -1.83 -10.17
N GLY A 193 9.32 -2.48 -9.84
CA GLY A 193 9.96 -3.48 -10.69
C GLY A 193 11.00 -2.92 -11.65
N TYR A 194 11.25 -1.60 -11.64
CA TYR A 194 12.39 -1.02 -12.34
C TYR A 194 13.68 -1.27 -11.57
N LYS A 195 14.76 -1.52 -12.32
CA LYS A 195 16.06 -1.87 -11.77
C LYS A 195 16.82 -0.60 -11.38
N PHE A 196 17.30 -0.57 -10.13
CA PHE A 196 18.29 0.39 -9.68
C PHE A 196 19.71 -0.08 -10.02
N TYR A 197 20.58 0.87 -10.29
CA TYR A 197 21.99 0.68 -10.62
C TYR A 197 22.85 1.32 -9.54
N GLN A 198 23.89 0.62 -9.10
CA GLN A 198 24.88 1.18 -8.18
C GLN A 198 25.69 2.27 -8.88
N PHE A 199 26.06 3.30 -8.14
CA PHE A 199 26.82 4.45 -8.62
C PHE A 199 27.55 5.11 -7.45
N ASP A 200 28.60 5.85 -7.78
CA ASP A 200 29.34 6.70 -6.84
C ASP A 200 28.98 8.16 -7.08
N ILE A 201 28.96 8.96 -6.01
CA ILE A 201 28.75 10.41 -6.10
C ILE A 201 30.13 11.06 -6.34
N PRO A 202 30.34 11.79 -7.44
CA PRO A 202 31.61 12.45 -7.72
C PRO A 202 31.97 13.46 -6.62
N SER A 203 33.23 13.47 -6.19
CA SER A 203 33.72 14.39 -5.15
C SER A 203 33.67 15.87 -5.57
N GLU A 204 33.72 16.14 -6.87
CA GLU A 204 33.66 17.50 -7.44
C GLU A 204 32.22 17.99 -7.67
N SER A 205 31.21 17.18 -7.36
CA SER A 205 29.80 17.59 -7.49
C SER A 205 29.45 18.73 -6.54
N SER A 206 28.57 19.62 -6.98
CA SER A 206 28.01 20.69 -6.15
C SER A 206 27.22 20.13 -4.96
N GLU A 207 27.04 20.93 -3.91
CA GLU A 207 26.28 20.53 -2.71
C GLU A 207 24.88 20.01 -3.05
N LEU A 208 24.21 20.62 -4.03
CA LEU A 208 22.87 20.20 -4.46
C LEU A 208 22.90 18.85 -5.19
N GLU A 209 23.88 18.62 -6.06
CA GLU A 209 24.08 17.33 -6.74
C GLU A 209 24.45 16.22 -5.77
N GLN A 210 25.24 16.53 -4.74
CA GLN A 210 25.58 15.59 -3.66
C GLN A 210 24.32 15.19 -2.89
N LYS A 211 23.53 16.17 -2.42
CA LYS A 211 22.25 15.90 -1.71
C LYS A 211 21.29 15.05 -2.55
N TYR A 212 21.17 15.34 -3.85
CA TYR A 212 20.33 14.54 -4.74
C TYR A 212 20.93 13.14 -4.98
N GLY A 213 22.24 13.04 -5.15
CA GLY A 213 22.95 11.75 -5.24
C GLY A 213 22.73 10.88 -4.01
N GLU A 214 22.81 11.46 -2.82
CA GLU A 214 22.53 10.78 -1.54
C GLU A 214 21.08 10.31 -1.46
N LEU A 215 20.12 11.14 -1.89
CA LEU A 215 18.71 10.76 -1.98
C LEU A 215 18.50 9.55 -2.90
N ILE A 216 19.15 9.53 -4.07
CA ILE A 216 19.05 8.40 -4.98
C ILE A 216 19.75 7.16 -4.41
N SER A 217 20.94 7.32 -3.85
CA SER A 217 21.70 6.25 -3.18
C SER A 217 20.90 5.61 -2.04
N TYR A 218 20.19 6.42 -1.26
CA TYR A 218 19.24 5.97 -0.25
C TYR A 218 18.23 4.97 -0.84
N PHE A 219 17.58 5.29 -1.96
CA PHE A 219 16.62 4.38 -2.60
C PHE A 219 17.27 3.16 -3.24
N VAL A 220 18.45 3.32 -3.87
CA VAL A 220 19.23 2.21 -4.44
C VAL A 220 19.61 1.19 -3.36
N SER A 221 19.91 1.64 -2.13
CA SER A 221 20.25 0.77 -1.00
C SER A 221 19.07 -0.02 -0.42
N LYS A 222 17.82 0.32 -0.79
CA LYS A 222 16.65 -0.34 -0.20
C LYS A 222 16.29 -1.64 -0.91
N ASN A 223 16.19 -2.70 -0.12
CA ASN A 223 15.72 -4.01 -0.58
C ASN A 223 14.20 -4.10 -0.77
N THR A 224 13.43 -3.04 -0.51
CA THR A 224 11.95 -3.06 -0.63
C THR A 224 11.39 -1.80 -1.29
N ASN A 225 10.34 -1.96 -2.09
CA ASN A 225 9.65 -0.85 -2.78
C ASN A 225 8.78 0.03 -1.85
N LYS A 226 8.80 -0.19 -0.53
CA LYS A 226 7.93 0.56 0.41
C LYS A 226 8.25 2.04 0.44
N GLU A 227 9.52 2.36 0.51
CA GLU A 227 10.04 3.74 0.56
C GLU A 227 9.73 4.47 -0.74
N VAL A 228 10.00 3.84 -1.89
CA VAL A 228 9.67 4.37 -3.22
C VAL A 228 8.16 4.63 -3.39
N ARG A 229 7.30 3.72 -2.89
CA ARG A 229 5.85 3.92 -2.90
C ARG A 229 5.41 5.08 -2.01
N ARG A 230 6.09 5.34 -0.89
CA ARG A 230 5.78 6.47 0.00
C ARG A 230 6.24 7.79 -0.63
N PHE A 231 7.46 7.81 -1.16
CA PHE A 231 8.01 8.97 -1.88
C PHE A 231 7.08 9.40 -3.03
N ARG A 232 6.57 8.45 -3.82
CA ARG A 232 5.60 8.71 -4.90
C ARG A 232 4.23 9.27 -4.46
N LYS A 233 3.88 9.16 -3.18
CA LYS A 233 2.65 9.81 -2.67
C LYS A 233 2.84 11.31 -2.49
N ILE A 234 4.09 11.77 -2.38
CA ILE A 234 4.45 13.16 -2.11
C ILE A 234 4.95 13.83 -3.39
N ILE A 235 5.72 13.10 -4.20
CA ILE A 235 6.15 13.52 -5.54
C ILE A 235 5.42 12.68 -6.59
N PRO A 236 4.54 13.27 -7.42
CA PRO A 236 3.85 12.54 -8.47
C PRO A 236 4.82 11.88 -9.47
N PRO A 237 4.57 10.65 -9.93
CA PRO A 237 5.42 9.95 -10.90
C PRO A 237 5.73 10.77 -12.16
N GLU A 238 4.81 11.62 -12.60
CA GLU A 238 4.98 12.49 -13.77
C GLU A 238 6.13 13.49 -13.57
N ARG A 239 6.29 14.03 -12.35
CA ARG A 239 7.39 14.93 -12.00
C ARG A 239 8.73 14.20 -11.94
N ILE A 240 8.72 12.98 -11.43
CA ILE A 240 9.90 12.11 -11.39
C ILE A 240 10.36 11.78 -12.81
N SER A 241 9.44 11.39 -13.70
CA SER A 241 9.75 11.10 -15.11
C SER A 241 10.35 12.31 -15.83
N ARG A 242 9.74 13.49 -15.65
CA ARG A 242 10.26 14.74 -16.21
C ARG A 242 11.69 15.02 -15.75
N LEU A 243 12.00 14.83 -14.47
CA LEU A 243 13.36 15.01 -13.97
C LEU A 243 14.34 14.02 -14.61
N ALA A 244 13.96 12.74 -14.73
CA ALA A 244 14.78 11.74 -15.39
C ALA A 244 15.08 12.11 -16.85
N GLU A 245 14.09 12.61 -17.59
CA GLU A 245 14.25 13.05 -18.98
C GLU A 245 15.09 14.33 -19.09
N MET A 246 14.92 15.28 -18.17
CA MET A 246 15.75 16.48 -18.08
C MET A 246 17.23 16.11 -17.90
N LEU A 247 17.52 15.21 -16.96
CA LEU A 247 18.88 14.70 -16.71
C LEU A 247 19.46 14.00 -17.94
N TYR A 248 18.67 13.16 -18.61
CA TYR A 248 19.10 12.48 -19.83
C TYR A 248 19.36 13.45 -20.99
N SER A 249 18.59 14.55 -21.06
CA SER A 249 18.77 15.57 -22.09
C SER A 249 20.04 16.38 -21.87
N LEU A 250 20.40 16.63 -20.60
CA LEU A 250 21.65 17.29 -20.22
C LEU A 250 22.89 16.47 -20.64
N THR A 251 22.83 15.13 -20.61
CA THR A 251 23.97 14.28 -21.02
C THR A 251 24.14 14.17 -22.53
N ASN A 252 23.04 14.15 -23.28
CA ASN A 252 23.03 13.97 -24.73
C ASN A 252 23.07 15.29 -25.51
N SER A 253 23.04 16.44 -24.83
CA SER A 253 22.93 17.77 -25.46
C SER A 253 21.78 17.86 -26.47
N SER A 254 20.74 17.03 -26.30
CA SER A 254 19.58 16.92 -27.18
C SER A 254 18.47 17.87 -26.73
N SER A 255 17.71 18.41 -27.68
CA SER A 255 16.58 19.30 -27.38
C SER A 255 15.54 18.60 -26.50
N TYR A 256 15.29 19.15 -25.31
CA TYR A 256 14.17 18.74 -24.46
C TYR A 256 12.90 19.46 -24.90
N ASN A 257 11.88 18.71 -25.35
CA ASN A 257 10.58 19.27 -25.70
C ASN A 257 9.72 19.41 -24.44
N MET A 258 9.54 20.64 -23.95
CA MET A 258 8.59 20.92 -22.88
C MET A 258 7.16 20.77 -23.39
N LEU A 259 6.50 19.67 -23.02
CA LEU A 259 5.03 19.54 -23.06
C LEU A 259 4.41 19.91 -21.71
#